data_AF-A0A535RG45-F1
#
_entry.id   AF-A0A535RG45-F1
#
_cell.length_a   1.000
_cell.length_b   1.000
_cell.length_c   1.000
_cell.angle_alpha   90.00
_cell.angle_beta   90.00
_cell.angle_gamma   90.00
#
_symmetry.space_group_name_H-M   'P 1'
#
loop_
_entity.id
_entity.type
_entity.pdbx_description
1 polymer ?
#
loop_
_entity_poly.entity_id
_entity_poly.type
_entity_poly.pdbx_seq_one_letter_code
_entity_poly.pdbx_strand_id
1 'polypeptide(L)'
;MNKLNRRTFLTMAGASSAVAITGVAVASNELLTGSGKGKSGTLAFRAVTGMPSHSMPAYASFVIEGHVDLGTRSGVITKTLYAGNPEAMSRIAFPGQSRIAHITGVENVGGSFRITGLIDDRSQLMPGESATFSLFIDPSAGVARTNVFGTDLMLTLER
;
A
#
# COMPACT_ATOMS: atom_id res chain seq x y z
N MET A 1 -55.40 -27.93 -14.18
CA MET A 1 -54.31 -27.54 -13.25
C MET A 1 -53.04 -27.29 -14.07
N ASN A 2 -52.87 -26.06 -14.56
CA ASN A 2 -51.67 -25.68 -15.31
C ASN A 2 -50.66 -25.02 -14.36
N LYS A 3 -49.48 -25.64 -14.28
CA LYS A 3 -48.35 -25.22 -13.43
C LYS A 3 -47.76 -23.92 -13.97
N LEU A 4 -47.93 -22.83 -13.22
CA LEU A 4 -47.24 -21.57 -13.46
C LEU A 4 -45.72 -21.76 -13.31
N ASN A 5 -45.01 -21.43 -14.37
CA ASN A 5 -43.57 -21.59 -14.53
C ASN A 5 -42.83 -20.48 -13.75
N ARG A 6 -42.19 -20.84 -12.63
CA ARG A 6 -41.52 -19.90 -11.70
C ARG A 6 -40.27 -19.21 -12.28
N ARG A 7 -39.85 -19.59 -13.50
CA ARG A 7 -38.62 -19.08 -14.14
C ARG A 7 -38.80 -17.79 -14.93
N THR A 8 -40.03 -17.36 -15.18
CA THR A 8 -40.31 -16.12 -15.95
C THR A 8 -40.58 -14.92 -15.04
N PHE A 9 -40.71 -15.13 -13.73
CA PHE A 9 -41.03 -14.06 -12.76
C PHE A 9 -39.79 -13.36 -12.19
N LEU A 10 -38.58 -13.92 -12.39
CA LEU A 10 -37.33 -13.26 -11.98
C LEU A 10 -36.76 -12.33 -13.07
N THR A 11 -37.39 -12.27 -14.25
CA THR A 11 -36.95 -11.45 -15.39
C THR A 11 -37.65 -10.10 -15.48
N MET A 12 -38.54 -9.77 -14.53
CA MET A 12 -39.38 -8.58 -14.58
C MET A 12 -39.56 -7.93 -13.21
N ALA A 13 -38.45 -7.58 -12.57
CA ALA A 13 -38.41 -6.66 -11.44
C ALA A 13 -37.32 -5.61 -11.68
N GLY A 14 -37.53 -4.83 -12.74
CA GLY A 14 -36.88 -3.54 -12.91
C GLY A 14 -37.77 -2.43 -12.36
N ALA A 15 -37.12 -1.32 -11.94
CA ALA A 15 -37.65 -0.03 -11.49
C ALA A 15 -38.19 -0.01 -10.05
N SER A 16 -37.74 0.82 -9.10
CA SER A 16 -37.22 2.19 -9.17
C SER A 16 -36.51 2.47 -7.82
N SER A 17 -35.31 3.04 -7.74
CA SER A 17 -35.08 4.49 -7.55
C SER A 17 -33.59 4.72 -7.20
N ALA A 18 -33.08 5.89 -7.56
CA ALA A 18 -31.67 6.26 -7.61
C ALA A 18 -30.91 6.15 -6.27
N VAL A 19 -29.72 5.54 -6.32
CA VAL A 19 -28.58 5.96 -5.49
C VAL A 19 -27.36 6.04 -6.41
N ALA A 20 -26.96 7.27 -6.72
CA ALA A 20 -25.67 7.56 -7.31
C ALA A 20 -24.60 7.35 -6.24
N ILE A 21 -23.85 6.26 -6.32
CA ILE A 21 -22.45 6.23 -5.86
C ILE A 21 -21.70 5.33 -6.84
N THR A 22 -20.76 5.93 -7.56
CA THR A 22 -19.87 5.31 -8.52
C THR A 22 -18.98 4.27 -7.84
N GLY A 23 -19.50 3.05 -7.70
CA GLY A 23 -18.74 1.88 -7.28
C GLY A 23 -17.90 1.39 -8.47
N VAL A 24 -16.73 1.98 -8.65
CA VAL A 24 -15.75 1.53 -9.63
C VAL A 24 -15.44 0.06 -9.35
N ALA A 25 -15.77 -0.79 -10.31
CA ALA A 25 -15.23 -2.14 -10.39
C ALA A 25 -13.71 -2.01 -10.38
N VAL A 26 -13.06 -2.43 -9.29
CA VAL A 26 -11.60 -2.44 -9.21
C VAL A 26 -11.13 -3.51 -10.20
N ALA A 27 -10.73 -3.06 -11.38
CA ALA A 27 -10.05 -3.89 -12.36
C ALA A 27 -8.71 -4.31 -11.74
N SER A 28 -8.69 -5.49 -11.14
CA SER A 28 -7.50 -6.16 -10.59
C SER A 28 -6.59 -6.67 -11.71
N ASN A 29 -6.18 -5.77 -12.62
CA ASN A 29 -5.26 -6.06 -13.72
C ASN A 29 -4.36 -4.87 -14.10
N GLU A 30 -4.55 -3.68 -13.50
CA GLU A 30 -3.64 -2.53 -13.66
C GLU A 30 -2.65 -2.39 -12.49
N LEU A 31 -2.54 -3.41 -11.63
CA LEU A 31 -1.74 -3.29 -10.41
C LEU A 31 -0.23 -3.22 -10.68
N LEU A 32 0.31 -3.64 -11.83
CA LEU A 32 1.77 -3.65 -12.08
C LEU A 32 2.22 -3.35 -13.51
N THR A 33 1.44 -2.66 -14.35
CA THR A 33 1.89 -2.24 -15.69
C THR A 33 2.58 -0.87 -15.66
N GLY A 34 3.64 -0.79 -14.87
CA GLY A 34 4.62 0.31 -14.90
C GLY A 34 5.44 0.27 -16.19
N SER A 35 4.80 0.48 -17.34
CA SER A 35 5.43 0.58 -18.65
C SER A 35 4.78 1.72 -19.42
N GLY A 36 5.01 2.94 -18.97
CA GLY A 36 4.51 4.12 -19.64
C GLY A 36 5.12 5.39 -19.06
N LYS A 37 5.87 6.12 -19.88
CA LYS A 37 6.30 7.50 -19.63
C LYS A 37 5.13 8.29 -19.02
N GLY A 38 5.27 8.69 -17.75
CA GLY A 38 4.48 9.74 -17.11
C GLY A 38 2.96 9.69 -17.30
N LYS A 39 2.32 8.52 -17.19
CA LYS A 39 0.86 8.46 -17.22
C LYS A 39 0.28 8.70 -15.83
N SER A 40 -0.60 9.69 -15.75
CA SER A 40 -1.54 9.88 -14.65
C SER A 40 -2.20 8.55 -14.30
N GLY A 41 -2.06 8.10 -13.05
CA GLY A 41 -2.48 6.78 -12.59
C GLY A 41 -2.18 6.62 -11.11
N THR A 42 -2.72 5.56 -10.49
CA THR A 42 -2.51 5.27 -9.07
C THR A 42 -1.52 4.13 -8.93
N LEU A 43 -0.48 4.33 -8.12
CA LEU A 43 0.44 3.27 -7.67
C LEU A 43 -0.02 2.79 -6.30
N ALA A 44 -0.55 1.57 -6.24
CA ALA A 44 -0.81 0.86 -4.99
C ALA A 44 0.29 -0.19 -4.79
N PHE A 45 0.83 -0.32 -3.58
CA PHE A 45 1.86 -1.30 -3.29
C PHE A 45 1.82 -1.79 -1.85
N ARG A 46 2.34 -3.00 -1.64
CA ARG A 46 2.67 -3.58 -0.34
C ARG A 46 4.09 -4.12 -0.43
N ALA A 47 4.93 -3.77 0.53
CA ALA A 47 6.33 -4.17 0.57
C ALA A 47 6.67 -4.72 1.95
N VAL A 48 7.36 -5.86 2.01
CA VAL A 48 7.61 -6.58 3.27
C VAL A 48 9.08 -7.01 3.39
N THR A 49 9.62 -6.93 4.60
CA THR A 49 10.92 -7.52 4.96
C THR A 49 10.94 -7.99 6.42
N GLY A 50 11.89 -8.86 6.76
CA GLY A 50 12.24 -9.15 8.15
C GLY A 50 13.11 -8.03 8.72
N MET A 51 13.03 -7.82 10.02
CA MET A 51 13.90 -6.86 10.70
C MET A 51 15.29 -7.43 10.98
N PRO A 52 16.36 -6.62 10.82
CA PRO A 52 17.68 -6.96 11.29
C PRO A 52 17.68 -7.18 12.81
N SER A 53 18.34 -8.25 13.26
CA SER A 53 18.30 -8.73 14.65
C SER A 53 19.01 -7.86 15.68
N HIS A 54 19.73 -6.81 15.28
CA HIS A 54 20.66 -6.09 16.16
C HIS A 54 20.04 -4.95 16.98
N SER A 55 18.90 -4.40 16.55
CA SER A 55 18.37 -3.13 17.11
C SER A 55 16.85 -3.05 17.21
N MET A 56 16.13 -4.10 16.82
CA MET A 56 14.67 -4.17 16.79
C MET A 56 14.19 -5.49 17.39
N PRO A 57 12.92 -5.64 17.80
CA PRO A 57 12.42 -6.88 18.40
C PRO A 57 12.81 -8.08 17.54
N ALA A 58 13.52 -9.04 18.16
CA ALA A 58 13.90 -10.27 17.48
C ALA A 58 12.64 -10.93 16.92
N TYR A 59 12.68 -11.34 15.66
CA TYR A 59 11.55 -11.95 14.96
C TYR A 59 10.38 -10.98 14.70
N ALA A 60 10.67 -9.85 14.05
CA ALA A 60 9.68 -8.90 13.56
C ALA A 60 9.77 -8.73 12.04
N SER A 61 8.64 -8.33 11.44
CA SER A 61 8.53 -7.99 10.02
C SER A 61 8.09 -6.56 9.85
N PHE A 62 8.70 -5.87 8.91
CA PHE A 62 8.36 -4.49 8.58
C PHE A 62 7.61 -4.46 7.26
N VAL A 63 6.46 -3.79 7.28
CA VAL A 63 5.54 -3.68 6.16
C VAL A 63 5.35 -2.21 5.82
N ILE A 64 5.43 -1.87 4.54
CA ILE A 64 4.99 -0.60 4.01
C ILE A 64 3.88 -0.86 3.01
N GLU A 65 2.73 -0.25 3.25
CA GLU A 65 1.59 -0.24 2.34
C GLU A 65 1.35 1.20 1.89
N GLY A 66 1.01 1.39 0.63
CA GLY A 66 0.85 2.73 0.09
C GLY A 66 -0.10 2.81 -1.08
N HIS A 67 -0.77 3.96 -1.15
CA HIS A 67 -1.56 4.40 -2.28
C HIS A 67 -1.07 5.78 -2.71
N VAL A 68 -0.56 5.86 -3.94
CA VAL A 68 0.05 7.06 -4.50
C VAL A 68 -0.69 7.45 -5.76
N ASP A 69 -1.17 8.68 -5.81
CA ASP A 69 -1.63 9.30 -7.04
C ASP A 69 -0.41 9.91 -7.75
N LEU A 70 -0.06 9.34 -8.90
CA LEU A 70 1.09 9.78 -9.70
C LEU A 70 0.82 11.09 -10.44
N GLY A 71 -0.46 11.45 -10.63
CA GLY A 71 -0.89 12.70 -11.24
C GLY A 71 -0.75 13.88 -10.28
N THR A 72 -1.23 13.74 -9.05
CA THR A 72 -1.10 14.76 -8.00
C THR A 72 0.21 14.67 -7.21
N ARG A 73 0.99 13.59 -7.40
CA ARG A 73 2.23 13.28 -6.67
C ARG A 73 2.04 13.27 -5.16
N SER A 74 0.87 12.79 -4.73
CA SER A 74 0.44 12.76 -3.35
C SER A 74 -0.17 11.40 -3.03
N GLY A 75 -0.47 11.17 -1.76
CA GLY A 75 -1.01 9.90 -1.31
C GLY A 75 -0.68 9.65 0.15
N VAL A 76 -0.94 8.42 0.58
CA VAL A 76 -0.75 8.00 1.96
C VAL A 76 0.01 6.68 1.95
N ILE A 77 0.92 6.55 2.90
CA ILE A 77 1.54 5.27 3.24
C ILE A 77 1.33 4.95 4.71
N THR A 78 1.27 3.66 4.99
CA THR A 78 1.29 3.12 6.35
C THR A 78 2.55 2.27 6.49
N LYS A 79 3.32 2.55 7.54
CA LYS A 79 4.48 1.75 7.93
C LYS A 79 4.12 1.02 9.21
N THR A 80 4.28 -0.30 9.25
CA THR A 80 3.91 -1.08 10.43
C THR A 80 4.94 -2.15 10.69
N LEU A 81 5.30 -2.29 11.97
CA LEU A 81 6.09 -3.41 12.46
C LEU A 81 5.16 -4.48 13.03
N TYR A 82 5.25 -5.70 12.53
CA TYR A 82 4.50 -6.87 12.98
C TYR A 82 5.40 -7.89 13.66
N ALA A 83 4.84 -8.66 14.60
CA ALA A 83 5.51 -9.82 15.15
C ALA A 83 5.53 -10.97 14.13
N GLY A 84 6.64 -11.69 14.01
CA GLY A 84 6.78 -12.83 13.11
C GLY A 84 7.81 -12.63 12.00
N ASN A 85 8.14 -13.74 11.32
CA ASN A 85 8.89 -13.75 10.06
C ASN A 85 7.99 -13.27 8.91
N PRO A 86 8.54 -12.65 7.84
CA PRO A 86 7.77 -12.19 6.68
C PRO A 86 6.84 -13.24 6.04
N GLU A 87 7.27 -14.50 6.00
CA GLU A 87 6.52 -15.63 5.41
C GLU A 87 5.43 -16.17 6.35
N ALA A 88 5.52 -15.85 7.65
CA ALA A 88 4.62 -16.34 8.70
C ALA A 88 4.32 -15.24 9.73
N MET A 89 3.93 -14.07 9.22
CA MET A 89 3.72 -12.87 10.02
C MET A 89 2.44 -12.99 10.84
N SER A 90 2.51 -12.60 12.11
CA SER A 90 1.32 -12.47 12.95
C SER A 90 0.51 -11.25 12.56
N ARG A 91 -0.79 -11.28 12.85
CA ARG A 91 -1.68 -10.11 12.73
C ARG A 91 -1.46 -9.08 13.84
N ILE A 92 -0.53 -9.35 14.75
CA ILE A 92 -0.20 -8.49 15.88
C ILE A 92 0.86 -7.48 15.43
N ALA A 93 0.43 -6.23 15.25
CA ALA A 93 1.33 -5.10 15.12
C ALA A 93 1.96 -4.77 16.48
N PHE A 94 3.24 -4.39 16.49
CA PHE A 94 3.90 -3.91 17.68
C PHE A 94 3.28 -2.57 18.12
N PRO A 95 2.85 -2.46 19.39
CA PRO A 95 2.25 -1.23 19.91
C PRO A 95 3.18 -0.03 19.70
N GLY A 96 2.63 1.08 19.21
CA GLY A 96 3.41 2.30 18.98
C GLY A 96 4.44 2.20 17.85
N GLN A 97 4.43 1.15 17.02
CA GLN A 97 5.32 0.96 15.86
C GLN A 97 4.58 0.96 14.52
N SER A 98 3.46 1.67 14.47
CA SER A 98 2.78 2.00 13.22
C SER A 98 2.83 3.51 12.99
N ARG A 99 3.04 3.92 11.74
CA ARG A 99 3.09 5.32 11.32
C ARG A 99 2.25 5.47 10.07
N ILE A 100 1.40 6.49 10.06
CA ILE A 100 0.76 6.98 8.84
C ILE A 100 1.56 8.18 8.37
N ALA A 101 1.80 8.26 7.07
CA ALA A 101 2.56 9.33 6.48
C ALA A 101 1.92 9.78 5.17
N HIS A 102 1.84 11.10 4.97
CA HIS A 102 1.44 11.67 3.69
C HIS A 102 2.64 11.82 2.76
N ILE A 103 2.40 11.53 1.49
CA ILE A 103 3.38 11.72 0.43
C ILE A 103 3.41 13.18 0.03
N THR A 104 4.61 13.75 0.00
CA THR A 104 4.87 15.14 -0.40
C THR A 104 5.57 15.26 -1.74
N GLY A 105 6.06 14.15 -2.29
CA GLY A 105 6.73 14.14 -3.57
C GLY A 105 6.87 12.75 -4.16
N VAL A 106 6.77 12.68 -5.48
CA VAL A 106 6.95 11.47 -6.28
C VAL A 106 7.73 11.83 -7.53
N GLU A 107 8.82 11.13 -7.76
CA GLU A 107 9.64 11.22 -8.97
C GLU A 107 9.65 9.86 -9.66
N ASN A 108 9.38 9.85 -10.97
CA ASN A 108 9.56 8.65 -11.79
C ASN A 108 10.95 8.71 -12.44
N VAL A 109 11.78 7.72 -12.14
CA VAL A 109 13.14 7.57 -12.66
C VAL A 109 13.20 6.26 -13.42
N GLY A 110 13.01 6.33 -14.74
CA GLY A 110 13.14 5.16 -15.61
C GLY A 110 12.18 4.01 -15.30
N GLY A 111 10.98 4.29 -14.79
CA GLY A 111 10.00 3.26 -14.40
C GLY A 111 10.07 2.84 -12.93
N SER A 112 11.09 3.30 -12.20
CA SER A 112 11.12 3.25 -10.74
C SER A 112 10.56 4.53 -10.14
N PHE A 113 10.12 4.48 -8.89
CA PHE A 113 9.54 5.62 -8.17
C PHE A 113 10.38 5.98 -6.96
N ARG A 114 10.77 7.25 -6.84
CA ARG A 114 11.30 7.83 -5.60
C ARG A 114 10.18 8.62 -4.95
N ILE A 115 9.78 8.20 -3.77
CA ILE A 115 8.70 8.77 -2.98
C ILE A 115 9.31 9.44 -1.75
N THR A 116 8.86 10.65 -1.45
CA THR A 116 9.18 11.37 -0.22
C THR A 116 7.90 11.73 0.51
N GLY A 117 7.97 11.77 1.83
CA GLY A 117 6.81 12.17 2.62
C GLY A 117 7.14 12.48 4.07
N LEU A 118 6.09 12.76 4.82
CA LEU A 118 6.14 13.20 6.21
C LEU A 118 5.20 12.36 7.06
N ILE A 119 5.67 11.93 8.23
CA ILE A 119 4.82 11.30 9.24
C ILE A 119 3.77 12.30 9.72
N ASP A 120 2.51 11.87 9.77
CA ASP A 120 1.37 12.71 10.15
C ASP A 120 1.44 13.09 11.63
N ASP A 121 1.44 12.09 12.50
CA ASP A 121 1.53 12.27 13.95
C ASP A 121 2.99 12.17 14.41
N ARG A 122 3.66 13.32 14.47
CA ARG A 122 5.05 13.43 14.91
C ARG A 122 5.24 13.18 16.41
N SER A 123 4.17 13.19 17.20
CA SER A 123 4.25 12.91 18.64
C SER A 123 4.54 11.43 18.93
N GLN A 124 4.30 10.56 17.94
CA GLN A 124 4.56 9.12 18.03
C GLN A 124 5.98 8.73 17.62
N LEU A 125 6.80 9.67 17.17
CA LEU A 125 8.16 9.39 16.75
C LEU A 125 9.03 8.95 17.93
N MET A 126 9.79 7.88 17.74
CA MET A 126 10.79 7.47 18.73
C MET A 126 11.98 8.43 18.73
N PRO A 127 12.75 8.49 19.84
CA PRO A 127 13.99 9.27 19.86
C PRO A 127 14.93 8.88 18.71
N GLY A 128 15.30 9.85 17.88
CA GLY A 128 16.14 9.63 16.70
C GLY A 128 15.39 9.18 15.43
N GLU A 129 14.08 8.98 15.49
CA GLU A 129 13.25 8.71 14.31
C GLU A 129 13.04 10.01 13.51
N SER A 130 13.24 9.95 12.19
CA SER A 130 12.99 11.09 11.31
C SER A 130 11.49 11.24 11.01
N ALA A 131 11.00 12.48 11.06
CA ALA A 131 9.65 12.81 10.59
C ALA A 131 9.53 12.73 9.06
N THR A 132 10.65 12.84 8.34
CA THR A 132 10.70 12.68 6.88
C THR A 132 11.11 11.26 6.52
N PHE A 133 10.60 10.77 5.40
CA PHE A 133 11.05 9.50 4.84
C PHE A 133 11.31 9.58 3.34
N SER A 134 12.13 8.64 2.88
CA SER A 134 12.30 8.34 1.46
C SER A 134 12.06 6.85 1.22
N LEU A 135 11.36 6.54 0.13
CA LEU A 135 11.06 5.21 -0.33
C LEU A 135 11.37 5.13 -1.82
N PHE A 136 12.22 4.20 -2.20
CA PHE A 136 12.48 3.86 -3.60
C PHE A 136 11.74 2.58 -3.94
N ILE A 137 10.99 2.56 -5.04
CA ILE A 137 10.24 1.40 -5.52
C ILE A 137 10.73 1.08 -6.92
N ASP A 138 11.19 -0.14 -7.13
CA ASP A 138 11.48 -0.70 -8.45
C ASP A 138 10.50 -1.85 -8.71
N PRO A 139 9.37 -1.58 -9.40
CA PRO A 139 8.39 -2.60 -9.72
C PRO A 139 8.95 -3.71 -10.61
N SER A 140 9.93 -3.41 -11.45
CA SER A 140 10.51 -4.37 -12.39
C SER A 140 11.38 -5.41 -11.68
N ALA A 141 12.14 -4.97 -10.66
CA ALA A 141 12.91 -5.84 -9.79
C ALA A 141 12.08 -6.45 -8.65
N GLY A 142 10.84 -6.01 -8.43
CA GLY A 142 9.97 -6.50 -7.36
C GLY A 142 10.47 -6.10 -5.97
N VAL A 143 11.13 -4.94 -5.85
CA VAL A 143 11.73 -4.48 -4.57
C VAL A 143 11.38 -3.05 -4.23
N ALA A 144 11.34 -2.76 -2.94
CA ALA A 144 11.35 -1.41 -2.39
C ALA A 144 12.55 -1.23 -1.46
N ARG A 145 13.03 -0.01 -1.30
CA ARG A 145 14.14 0.33 -0.41
C ARG A 145 13.80 1.57 0.40
N THR A 146 14.11 1.54 1.69
CA THR A 146 13.85 2.66 2.59
C THR A 146 14.84 2.62 3.75
N ASN A 147 14.91 3.70 4.51
CA ASN A 147 15.70 3.77 5.73
C ASN A 147 14.77 3.73 6.94
N VAL A 148 15.09 2.87 7.91
CA VAL A 148 14.35 2.69 9.16
C VAL A 148 15.37 2.73 10.30
N PHE A 149 15.25 3.73 11.18
CA PHE A 149 16.18 3.96 12.30
C PHE A 149 17.66 3.96 11.88
N GLY A 150 17.99 4.62 10.76
CA GLY A 150 19.35 4.69 10.25
C GLY A 150 19.82 3.44 9.51
N THR A 151 18.98 2.40 9.40
CA THR A 151 19.30 1.17 8.68
C THR A 151 18.58 1.13 7.34
N ASP A 152 19.33 0.91 6.25
CA ASP A 152 18.74 0.69 4.94
C ASP A 152 18.15 -0.72 4.86
N LEU A 153 16.86 -0.78 4.55
CA LEU A 153 16.10 -2.00 4.38
C LEU A 153 15.71 -2.17 2.92
N MET A 154 15.90 -3.38 2.42
CA MET A 154 15.34 -3.83 1.15
C MET A 154 14.11 -4.69 1.45
N LEU A 155 12.97 -4.33 0.87
CA LEU A 155 11.70 -4.99 1.00
C LEU A 155 11.33 -5.68 -0.31
N THR A 156 10.68 -6.82 -0.21
CA THR A 156 10.07 -7.50 -1.35
C THR A 156 8.71 -6.86 -1.62
N LEU A 157 8.45 -6.46 -2.87
CA LEU A 157 7.13 -6.04 -3.30
C LEU A 157 6.23 -7.26 -3.44
N GLU A 158 5.11 -7.23 -2.75
CA GLU A 158 4.05 -8.21 -2.92
C GLU A 158 3.16 -7.82 -4.11
N ARG A 159 2.72 -8.83 -4.85
CA ARG A 159 1.90 -8.68 -6.05
C ARG A 159 0.43 -8.95 -5.75
#